data_AF-A0A8J3WPS2-F1
#
_entry.id   AF-A0A8J3WPS2-F1
#
_cell.length_a   1.000
_cell.length_b   1.000
_cell.length_c   1.000
_cell.angle_alpha   90.00
_cell.angle_beta   90.00
_cell.angle_gamma   90.00
#
_symmetry.space_group_name_H-M   'P 1'
#
loop_
_entity.id
_entity.type
_entity.pdbx_description
1 polymer ?
#
loop_
_entity_poly.entity_id
_entity_poly.type
_entity_poly.pdbx_seq_one_letter_code
_entity_poly.pdbx_strand_id
1 'polypeptide(L)'
;MCGIMTRGTASTPRVSAAFRWSSRAGYAALGWALLYGGFGLVATLTGTAVFHRAGEPLPVGLNWIIVVVAASASVSVLAAVRPWGRRVPRPVVSVTLIGLCVLTGAAAFGLLMDLVTLIFAQSVDNWTATVNRATAAIGVVLLIATTRVYRSSGACVRCGAVHTSPTVRTRPEPTPAPPRVRMLAYAGAAAFLPYAAMKTTWALGGTFAGVSGAQALATMERNGASGVMLTLERWGVDATVLLAALGVFLIFGLVRPWGQVFPRWTPALRGRRVPRWLPLAPALIGAATLAPYGAVGLVYAALGTSGAITVSRGDFPTPEDALLVTWIGLGAFAVYGIALAVAARSYLRRTRPICAPPGAAAAGVSNR
;
A
#
# COMPACT_ATOMS: atom_id res chain seq x y z
N MET A 1 -32.84 17.51 -56.83
CA MET A 1 -31.45 17.05 -56.56
C MET A 1 -30.61 18.24 -56.09
N CYS A 2 -30.40 18.37 -54.79
CA CYS A 2 -29.25 19.09 -54.23
C CYS A 2 -29.16 18.74 -52.73
N GLY A 3 -28.31 17.78 -52.38
CA GLY A 3 -28.14 17.28 -51.02
C GLY A 3 -27.29 18.24 -50.20
N ILE A 4 -27.85 18.74 -49.11
CA ILE A 4 -27.13 19.51 -48.08
C ILE A 4 -26.25 18.51 -47.31
N MET A 5 -24.96 18.48 -47.65
CA MET A 5 -23.92 17.83 -46.84
C MET A 5 -23.72 18.63 -45.56
N THR A 6 -24.34 18.19 -44.46
CA THR A 6 -23.99 18.64 -43.11
C THR A 6 -22.56 18.18 -42.79
N ARG A 7 -21.61 19.12 -42.79
CA ARG A 7 -20.26 18.91 -42.24
C ARG A 7 -20.38 18.56 -40.76
N GLY A 8 -20.23 17.28 -40.43
CA GLY A 8 -20.04 16.83 -39.06
C GLY A 8 -18.75 17.43 -38.51
N THR A 9 -18.88 18.33 -37.53
CA THR A 9 -17.78 18.84 -36.73
C THR A 9 -17.17 17.69 -35.94
N ALA A 10 -16.09 17.09 -36.46
CA ALA A 10 -15.29 16.10 -35.77
C ALA A 10 -14.65 16.75 -34.53
N SER A 11 -15.26 16.51 -33.37
CA SER A 11 -14.75 16.97 -32.08
C SER A 11 -13.36 16.36 -31.82
N THR A 12 -12.30 17.16 -31.89
CA THR A 12 -10.92 16.83 -31.46
C THR A 12 -10.52 17.39 -30.07
N PRO A 13 -11.31 17.28 -28.97
CA PRO A 13 -10.87 17.75 -27.65
C PRO A 13 -10.11 16.69 -26.81
N ARG A 14 -10.00 15.43 -27.27
CA ARG A 14 -9.55 14.31 -26.40
C ARG A 14 -8.03 14.10 -26.34
N VAL A 15 -7.29 14.40 -27.40
CA VAL A 15 -5.82 14.24 -27.45
C VAL A 15 -5.12 15.29 -26.58
N SER A 16 -5.65 16.51 -26.53
CA SER A 16 -5.08 17.62 -25.76
C SER A 16 -5.25 17.46 -24.25
N ALA A 17 -6.31 16.78 -23.78
CA ALA A 17 -6.49 16.50 -22.34
C ALA A 17 -5.51 15.45 -21.81
N ALA A 18 -5.22 14.39 -22.59
CA ALA A 18 -4.27 13.34 -22.21
C ALA A 18 -2.82 13.86 -22.16
N PHE A 19 -2.43 14.70 -23.13
CA PHE A 19 -1.12 15.36 -23.17
C PHE A 19 -0.95 16.40 -22.04
N ARG A 20 -2.02 17.10 -21.66
CA ARG A 20 -2.02 18.00 -20.49
C ARG A 20 -1.94 17.26 -19.15
N TRP A 21 -2.48 16.05 -19.07
CA TRP A 21 -2.42 15.24 -17.86
C TRP A 21 -1.05 14.58 -17.67
N SER A 22 -0.40 14.16 -18.75
CA SER A 22 0.97 13.60 -18.71
C SER A 22 2.02 14.60 -18.28
N SER A 23 1.93 15.83 -18.79
CA SER A 23 2.81 16.92 -18.39
C SER A 23 2.63 17.29 -16.90
N ARG A 24 1.39 17.43 -16.42
CA ARG A 24 1.12 17.77 -15.01
C ARG A 24 1.65 16.74 -14.01
N ALA A 25 1.46 15.43 -14.27
CA ALA A 25 1.96 14.39 -13.38
C ALA A 25 3.50 14.40 -13.29
N GLY A 26 4.18 14.59 -14.42
CA GLY A 26 5.63 14.73 -14.45
C GLY A 26 6.12 16.00 -13.74
N TYR A 27 5.48 17.15 -13.93
CA TYR A 27 5.87 18.37 -13.22
C TYR A 27 5.61 18.29 -11.71
N ALA A 28 4.53 17.64 -11.28
CA ALA A 28 4.28 17.38 -9.86
C ALA A 28 5.36 16.47 -9.25
N ALA A 29 5.76 15.40 -9.97
CA ALA A 29 6.85 14.53 -9.53
C ALA A 29 8.20 15.27 -9.48
N LEU A 30 8.46 16.19 -10.41
CA LEU A 30 9.65 17.03 -10.40
C LEU A 30 9.65 17.99 -9.20
N GLY A 31 8.53 18.66 -8.93
CA GLY A 31 8.38 19.54 -7.77
C GLY A 31 8.60 18.78 -6.46
N TRP A 32 8.03 17.58 -6.34
CA TRP A 32 8.31 16.68 -5.22
C TRP A 32 9.79 16.33 -5.10
N ALA A 33 10.45 15.95 -6.20
CA ALA A 33 11.86 15.56 -6.17
C ALA A 33 12.75 16.71 -5.71
N LEU A 34 12.47 17.94 -6.14
CA LEU A 34 13.19 19.14 -5.68
C LEU A 34 12.96 19.40 -4.18
N LEU A 35 11.73 19.29 -3.70
CA LEU A 35 11.41 19.47 -2.28
C LEU A 35 12.05 18.38 -1.40
N TYR A 36 11.97 17.12 -1.83
CA TYR A 36 12.53 15.98 -1.09
C TYR A 36 14.06 16.02 -1.08
N GLY A 37 14.69 16.36 -2.21
CA GLY A 37 16.13 16.58 -2.28
C GLY A 37 16.59 17.77 -1.44
N GLY A 38 15.84 18.86 -1.46
CA GLY A 38 16.08 20.04 -0.61
C GLY A 38 15.98 19.71 0.87
N PHE A 39 14.97 18.96 1.29
CA PHE A 39 14.83 18.44 2.65
C PHE A 39 16.04 17.59 3.05
N GLY A 40 16.46 16.63 2.22
CA GLY A 40 17.63 15.80 2.49
C GLY A 40 18.92 16.63 2.58
N LEU A 41 19.08 17.63 1.72
CA LEU A 41 20.24 18.52 1.72
C LEU A 41 20.29 19.37 2.98
N VAL A 42 19.20 20.06 3.32
CA VAL A 42 19.10 20.86 4.56
C VAL A 42 19.40 19.98 5.76
N ALA A 43 18.77 18.80 5.85
CA ALA A 43 18.99 17.89 6.97
C ALA A 43 20.45 17.42 7.10
N THR A 44 21.14 17.25 5.97
CA THR A 44 22.58 16.93 5.94
C THR A 44 23.41 18.10 6.44
N LEU A 45 23.13 19.32 5.97
CA LEU A 45 23.88 20.53 6.31
C LEU A 45 23.66 20.96 7.77
N THR A 46 22.46 20.74 8.33
CA THR A 46 22.14 21.03 9.73
C THR A 46 22.54 19.93 10.69
N GLY A 47 23.10 18.81 10.21
CA GLY A 47 23.49 17.68 11.05
C GLY A 47 22.31 16.87 11.62
N THR A 48 21.09 17.07 11.11
CA THR A 48 19.90 16.36 11.60
C THR A 48 19.79 14.99 10.94
N ALA A 49 19.89 13.93 11.73
CA ALA A 49 19.67 12.57 11.24
C ALA A 49 18.22 12.40 10.77
N VAL A 50 18.04 11.84 9.58
CA VAL A 50 16.70 11.52 9.03
C VAL A 50 16.37 10.04 9.25
N PHE A 51 17.38 9.17 9.12
CA PHE A 51 17.23 7.74 9.32
C PHE A 51 17.49 7.37 10.79
N HIS A 52 16.62 6.54 11.34
CA HIS A 52 16.70 6.09 12.73
C HIS A 52 16.55 4.56 12.80
N ARG A 53 17.23 3.95 13.78
CA ARG A 53 17.11 2.53 14.13
C ARG A 53 16.76 2.44 15.62
N ALA A 54 15.55 1.97 15.94
CA ALA A 54 15.10 1.79 17.32
C ALA A 54 15.28 3.05 18.20
N GLY A 55 14.96 4.24 17.66
CA GLY A 55 15.13 5.52 18.34
C GLY A 55 16.51 6.16 18.16
N GLU A 56 17.54 5.39 17.82
CA GLU A 56 18.90 5.89 17.64
C GLU A 56 19.11 6.54 16.26
N PRO A 57 19.70 7.74 16.18
CA PRO A 57 20.02 8.38 14.91
C PRO A 57 21.11 7.59 14.18
N LEU A 58 20.88 7.28 12.90
CA LEU A 58 21.90 6.71 12.03
C LEU A 58 22.85 7.80 11.53
N PRO A 59 24.03 7.43 10.98
CA PRO A 59 25.01 8.41 10.51
C PRO A 59 24.40 9.40 9.53
N VAL A 60 24.62 10.70 9.77
CA VAL A 60 24.08 11.82 8.96
C VAL A 60 24.46 11.68 7.48
N GLY A 61 25.60 11.05 7.18
CA GLY A 61 26.02 10.74 5.80
C GLY A 61 25.01 9.92 4.99
N LEU A 62 24.12 9.14 5.64
CA LEU A 62 23.05 8.42 4.95
C LEU A 62 22.00 9.35 4.34
N ASN A 63 21.85 10.58 4.83
CA ASN A 63 20.93 11.57 4.26
C ASN A 63 21.25 11.88 2.79
N TRP A 64 22.50 11.68 2.33
CA TRP A 64 22.87 11.80 0.91
C TRP A 64 22.10 10.85 0.00
N ILE A 65 21.62 9.71 0.51
CA ILE A 65 20.76 8.79 -0.25
C ILE A 65 19.50 9.51 -0.73
N ILE A 66 18.89 10.36 0.11
CA ILE A 66 17.71 11.16 -0.23
C ILE A 66 18.03 12.10 -1.40
N VAL A 67 19.17 12.79 -1.32
CA VAL A 67 19.62 13.74 -2.35
C VAL A 67 19.89 13.02 -3.68
N VAL A 68 20.58 11.88 -3.66
CA VAL A 68 20.89 11.09 -4.86
C VAL A 68 19.62 10.54 -5.51
N VAL A 69 18.69 10.00 -4.70
CA VAL A 69 17.39 9.51 -5.19
C VAL A 69 16.57 10.64 -5.79
N ALA A 70 16.50 11.79 -5.13
CA ALA A 70 15.79 12.98 -5.60
C ALA A 70 16.38 13.54 -6.91
N ALA A 71 17.71 13.63 -7.01
CA ALA A 71 18.39 14.06 -8.24
C ALA A 71 18.12 13.09 -9.40
N SER A 72 18.24 11.78 -9.14
CA SER A 72 17.97 10.73 -10.13
C SER A 72 16.50 10.71 -10.58
N ALA A 73 15.56 10.95 -9.65
CA ALA A 73 14.15 11.11 -9.95
C ALA A 73 13.89 12.35 -10.82
N SER A 74 14.50 13.48 -10.49
CA SER A 74 14.39 14.72 -11.28
C SER A 74 14.83 14.50 -12.73
N VAL A 75 15.99 13.89 -12.95
CA VAL A 75 16.52 13.58 -14.28
C VAL A 75 15.60 12.60 -15.03
N SER A 76 15.16 11.54 -14.37
CA SER A 76 14.31 10.50 -14.98
C SER A 76 12.92 11.02 -15.35
N VAL A 77 12.34 11.87 -14.50
CA VAL A 77 11.05 12.54 -14.76
C VAL A 77 11.19 13.56 -15.89
N LEU A 78 12.28 14.34 -15.91
CA LEU A 78 12.56 15.25 -17.02
C LEU A 78 12.75 14.49 -18.34
N ALA A 79 13.44 13.36 -18.34
CA ALA A 79 13.56 12.49 -19.51
C ALA A 79 12.18 11.97 -19.98
N ALA A 80 11.26 11.70 -19.05
CA ALA A 80 9.92 11.25 -19.40
C ALA A 80 9.04 12.34 -20.03
N VAL A 81 9.29 13.63 -19.73
CA VAL A 81 8.46 14.77 -20.14
C VAL A 81 9.06 15.59 -21.29
N ARG A 82 10.39 15.72 -21.35
CA ARG A 82 11.08 16.62 -22.28
C ARG A 82 11.44 15.93 -23.61
N PRO A 83 11.59 16.70 -24.71
CA PRO A 83 11.90 16.16 -26.03
C PRO A 83 13.22 15.38 -26.10
N TRP A 84 14.24 15.81 -25.35
CA TRP A 84 15.57 15.18 -25.33
C TRP A 84 15.52 13.74 -24.82
N GLY A 85 14.60 13.43 -23.90
CA GLY A 85 14.45 12.09 -23.34
C GLY A 85 13.93 11.06 -24.35
N ARG A 86 13.43 11.48 -25.51
CA ARG A 86 13.11 10.57 -26.64
C ARG A 86 14.34 9.88 -27.22
N ARG A 87 15.55 10.43 -26.99
CA ARG A 87 16.82 9.82 -27.39
C ARG A 87 17.23 8.65 -26.49
N VAL A 88 16.66 8.57 -25.28
CA VAL A 88 16.94 7.51 -24.32
C VAL A 88 15.99 6.34 -24.61
N PRO A 89 16.47 5.08 -24.59
CA PRO A 89 15.60 3.93 -24.75
C PRO A 89 14.47 3.92 -23.72
N ARG A 90 13.22 3.77 -24.19
CA ARG A 90 12.03 3.65 -23.34
C ARG A 90 12.12 2.64 -22.19
N PRO A 91 12.72 1.43 -22.36
CA PRO A 91 12.85 0.49 -21.25
C PRO A 91 13.75 1.04 -20.14
N VAL A 92 14.84 1.75 -20.48
CA VAL A 92 15.77 2.32 -19.50
C VAL A 92 15.04 3.30 -18.58
N VAL A 93 14.38 4.31 -19.14
CA VAL A 93 13.60 5.29 -18.34
C VAL A 93 12.54 4.60 -17.48
N SER A 94 11.87 3.58 -18.03
CA SER A 94 10.84 2.83 -17.30
C SER A 94 11.40 2.01 -16.14
N VAL A 95 12.56 1.36 -16.34
CA VAL A 95 13.23 0.57 -15.29
C VAL A 95 13.78 1.49 -14.22
N THR A 96 14.41 2.61 -14.59
CA THR A 96 14.92 3.60 -13.64
C THR A 96 13.80 4.19 -12.78
N LEU A 97 12.67 4.59 -13.38
CA LEU A 97 11.52 5.08 -12.62
C LEU A 97 10.94 4.03 -11.66
N ILE A 98 10.93 2.75 -12.05
CA ILE A 98 10.52 1.65 -11.16
C ILE A 98 11.54 1.46 -10.03
N GLY A 99 12.84 1.44 -10.34
CA GLY A 99 13.88 1.30 -9.33
C GLY A 99 13.81 2.43 -8.30
N LEU A 100 13.65 3.68 -8.76
CA LEU A 100 13.46 4.84 -7.89
C LEU A 100 12.17 4.75 -7.07
N CYS A 101 11.09 4.23 -7.64
CA CYS A 101 9.86 3.96 -6.91
C CYS A 101 10.07 2.93 -5.79
N VAL A 102 10.86 1.87 -6.03
CA VAL A 102 11.19 0.85 -5.02
C VAL A 102 12.06 1.45 -3.92
N LEU A 103 13.12 2.19 -4.27
CA LEU A 103 14.00 2.86 -3.31
C LEU A 103 13.23 3.88 -2.44
N THR A 104 12.39 4.71 -3.07
CA THR A 104 11.54 5.66 -2.34
C THR A 104 10.51 4.93 -1.48
N GLY A 105 9.99 3.78 -1.94
CA GLY A 105 9.12 2.92 -1.15
C GLY A 105 9.80 2.34 0.09
N ALA A 106 11.07 1.98 0.00
CA ALA A 106 11.87 1.56 1.14
C ALA A 106 12.08 2.72 2.14
N ALA A 107 12.26 3.96 1.66
CA ALA A 107 12.33 5.14 2.54
C ALA A 107 10.98 5.49 3.19
N ALA A 108 9.86 5.16 2.53
CA ALA A 108 8.50 5.31 3.07
C ALA A 108 8.12 4.20 4.06
N PHE A 109 8.93 3.14 4.15
CA PHE A 109 8.68 2.01 5.03
C PHE A 109 8.66 2.47 6.50
N GLY A 110 7.68 1.98 7.25
CA GLY A 110 7.43 2.41 8.63
C GLY A 110 6.42 3.56 8.78
N LEU A 111 5.98 4.22 7.69
CA LEU A 111 4.95 5.27 7.79
C LEU A 111 3.65 4.77 8.43
N LEU A 112 3.23 3.53 8.12
CA LEU A 112 2.05 2.96 8.75
C LEU A 112 2.24 2.83 10.26
N MET A 113 3.44 2.46 10.71
CA MET A 113 3.75 2.37 12.13
C MET A 113 3.69 3.76 12.77
N ASP A 114 4.24 4.79 12.14
CA ASP A 114 4.12 6.17 12.64
C ASP A 114 2.67 6.62 12.76
N LEU A 115 1.82 6.26 11.80
CA LEU A 115 0.39 6.57 11.86
C LEU A 115 -0.33 5.79 12.96
N VAL A 116 0.03 4.51 13.16
CA VAL A 116 -0.49 3.68 14.25
C VAL A 116 -0.06 4.31 15.58
N THR A 117 1.22 4.62 15.78
CA THR A 117 1.73 5.29 16.99
C THR A 117 1.06 6.65 17.19
N LEU A 118 0.88 7.45 16.14
CA LEU A 118 0.18 8.73 16.23
C LEU A 118 -1.28 8.57 16.67
N ILE A 119 -1.99 7.57 16.14
CA ILE A 119 -3.38 7.30 16.51
C ILE A 119 -3.47 6.79 17.95
N PHE A 120 -2.61 5.84 18.34
CA PHE A 120 -2.73 5.12 19.60
C PHE A 120 -1.95 5.72 20.77
N ALA A 121 -0.89 6.48 20.51
CA ALA A 121 -0.04 7.13 21.51
C ALA A 121 -0.07 8.66 21.41
N GLN A 122 -0.79 9.23 20.43
CA GLN A 122 -0.91 10.68 20.21
C GLN A 122 0.44 11.38 19.96
N SER A 123 1.46 10.61 19.57
CA SER A 123 2.81 11.09 19.29
C SER A 123 3.47 10.21 18.23
N VAL A 124 4.61 10.65 17.72
CA VAL A 124 5.49 9.82 16.88
C VAL A 124 6.88 9.79 17.51
N ASP A 125 7.59 8.67 17.33
CA ASP A 125 8.93 8.49 17.90
C ASP A 125 9.89 9.60 17.44
N ASN A 126 9.79 10.00 16.17
CA ASN A 126 10.59 11.10 15.64
C ASN A 126 9.90 11.79 14.44
N TRP A 127 9.61 13.08 14.60
CA TRP A 127 9.00 13.90 13.56
C TRP A 127 9.83 14.00 12.27
N THR A 128 11.16 14.06 12.33
CA THR A 128 11.99 14.16 11.11
C THR A 128 11.92 12.88 10.29
N ALA A 129 11.96 11.71 10.96
CA ALA A 129 11.80 10.42 10.33
C ALA A 129 10.38 10.25 9.73
N THR A 130 9.35 10.68 10.46
CA THR A 130 7.96 10.64 9.98
C THR A 130 7.75 11.56 8.77
N VAL A 131 8.26 12.78 8.79
CA VAL A 131 8.20 13.72 7.65
C VAL A 131 8.91 13.12 6.43
N ASN A 132 10.06 12.49 6.61
CA ASN A 132 10.76 11.79 5.55
C ASN A 132 9.92 10.64 4.96
N ARG A 133 9.40 9.76 5.81
CA ARG A 133 8.56 8.63 5.39
C ARG A 133 7.29 9.09 4.68
N ALA A 134 6.64 10.15 5.15
CA ALA A 134 5.47 10.75 4.54
C ALA A 134 5.79 11.36 3.16
N THR A 135 6.89 12.11 3.07
CA THR A 135 7.34 12.72 1.81
C THR A 135 7.74 11.65 0.80
N ALA A 136 8.42 10.59 1.24
CA ALA A 136 8.75 9.44 0.42
C ALA A 136 7.48 8.73 -0.10
N ALA A 137 6.45 8.55 0.75
CA ALA A 137 5.18 7.95 0.33
C ALA A 137 4.47 8.76 -0.77
N ILE A 138 4.48 10.09 -0.67
CA ILE A 138 3.99 10.98 -1.74
C ILE A 138 4.79 10.75 -3.04
N GLY A 139 6.12 10.65 -2.92
CA GLY A 139 7.02 10.33 -4.03
C GLY A 139 6.68 9.04 -4.75
N VAL A 140 6.42 7.96 -4.01
CA VAL A 140 5.99 6.68 -4.58
C VAL A 140 4.74 6.85 -5.43
N VAL A 141 3.72 7.56 -4.93
CA VAL A 141 2.48 7.80 -5.68
C VAL A 141 2.74 8.58 -6.97
N LEU A 142 3.55 9.64 -6.90
CA LEU A 142 3.89 10.48 -8.05
C LEU A 142 4.75 9.74 -9.09
N LEU A 143 5.71 8.93 -8.65
CA LEU A 143 6.56 8.11 -9.52
C LEU A 143 5.75 6.99 -10.20
N ILE A 144 4.82 6.34 -9.49
CA ILE A 144 3.88 5.36 -10.08
C ILE A 144 3.01 6.04 -11.12
N ALA A 145 2.45 7.22 -10.81
CA ALA A 145 1.62 7.98 -11.75
C ALA A 145 2.42 8.34 -13.01
N THR A 146 3.62 8.89 -12.85
CA THR A 146 4.52 9.26 -13.95
C THR A 146 4.90 8.06 -14.80
N THR A 147 5.29 6.94 -14.17
CA THR A 147 5.64 5.70 -14.87
C THR A 147 4.45 5.15 -15.66
N ARG A 148 3.25 5.16 -15.07
CA ARG A 148 2.04 4.69 -15.75
C ARG A 148 1.70 5.57 -16.94
N VAL A 149 1.78 6.88 -16.80
CA VAL A 149 1.51 7.80 -17.91
C VAL A 149 2.55 7.65 -19.00
N TYR A 150 3.83 7.60 -18.64
CA TYR A 150 4.93 7.38 -19.58
C TYR A 150 4.72 6.10 -20.40
N ARG A 151 4.42 4.97 -19.74
CA ARG A 151 4.17 3.67 -20.40
C ARG A 151 2.86 3.61 -21.19
N SER A 152 1.87 4.41 -20.83
CA SER A 152 0.57 4.45 -21.53
C SER A 152 0.52 5.49 -22.65
N SER A 153 1.65 6.11 -22.99
CA SER A 153 1.76 7.00 -24.15
C SER A 153 1.36 6.26 -25.43
N GLY A 154 0.14 6.50 -25.93
CA GLY A 154 -0.45 5.82 -27.09
C GLY A 154 -1.60 4.86 -26.76
N ALA A 155 -1.84 4.56 -25.48
CA ALA A 155 -2.95 3.74 -25.01
C ALA A 155 -4.05 4.59 -24.34
N CYS A 156 -5.28 4.08 -24.33
CA CYS A 156 -6.41 4.74 -23.69
C CYS A 156 -6.18 4.85 -22.17
N VAL A 157 -6.22 6.07 -21.61
CA VAL A 157 -6.04 6.32 -20.16
C VAL A 157 -7.07 5.58 -19.30
N ARG A 158 -8.21 5.17 -19.88
CA ARG A 158 -9.33 4.52 -19.17
C ARG A 158 -9.10 3.02 -19.01
N CYS A 159 -8.87 2.30 -20.11
CA CYS A 159 -8.75 0.84 -20.13
C CYS A 159 -7.31 0.34 -20.41
N GLY A 160 -6.39 1.22 -20.83
CA GLY A 160 -5.01 0.92 -21.18
C GLY A 160 -4.81 0.18 -22.51
N ALA A 161 -5.84 0.05 -23.34
CA ALA A 161 -5.75 -0.55 -24.67
C ALA A 161 -5.63 0.54 -25.75
N VAL A 162 -5.04 0.19 -26.90
CA VAL A 162 -5.08 1.01 -28.10
C VAL A 162 -6.42 0.75 -28.80
N HIS A 163 -7.12 1.82 -29.17
CA HIS A 163 -8.41 1.71 -29.87
C HIS A 163 -8.29 2.28 -31.28
N THR A 164 -8.77 1.53 -32.25
CA THR A 164 -8.92 1.96 -33.65
C THR A 164 -10.33 2.50 -33.93
N SER A 165 -11.28 2.28 -33.02
CA SER A 165 -12.69 2.68 -33.16
C SER A 165 -13.25 3.33 -31.89
N PRO A 166 -14.37 4.09 -31.98
CA PRO A 166 -15.05 4.65 -30.81
C PRO A 166 -15.50 3.55 -29.84
N THR A 167 -15.31 3.77 -28.54
CA THR A 167 -15.69 2.82 -27.49
C THR A 167 -16.42 3.51 -26.34
N VAL A 168 -17.30 2.77 -25.67
CA VAL A 168 -18.05 3.18 -24.47
C VAL A 168 -17.47 2.49 -23.24
N ARG A 169 -17.41 3.22 -22.13
CA ARG A 169 -16.92 2.68 -20.86
C ARG A 169 -17.98 1.80 -20.23
N THR A 170 -17.66 0.53 -20.01
CA THR A 170 -18.50 -0.40 -19.26
C THR A 170 -17.76 -0.89 -18.02
N ARG A 171 -18.53 -1.20 -16.96
CA ARG A 171 -17.99 -1.79 -15.73
C ARG A 171 -18.24 -3.30 -15.78
N PRO A 172 -17.21 -4.13 -15.54
CA PRO A 172 -17.39 -5.58 -15.47
C PRO A 172 -18.46 -5.99 -14.45
N GLU A 173 -19.11 -7.12 -14.70
CA GLU A 173 -20.02 -7.72 -13.73
C GLU A 173 -19.27 -8.16 -12.47
N PRO A 174 -19.92 -8.10 -11.28
CA PRO A 174 -19.27 -8.46 -10.04
C PRO A 174 -19.00 -9.96 -10.01
N THR A 175 -17.73 -10.33 -9.98
CA THR A 175 -17.29 -11.73 -10.01
C THR A 175 -16.41 -12.07 -8.81
N PRO A 176 -16.53 -13.30 -8.26
CA PRO A 176 -15.62 -13.78 -7.24
C PRO A 176 -14.19 -13.90 -7.79
N ALA A 177 -13.20 -13.89 -6.89
CA ALA A 177 -11.82 -14.14 -7.29
C ALA A 177 -11.60 -15.58 -7.76
N PRO A 178 -10.59 -15.81 -8.61
CA PRO A 178 -10.18 -17.17 -8.99
C PRO A 178 -9.88 -18.05 -7.76
N PRO A 179 -10.07 -19.38 -7.83
CA PRO A 179 -9.91 -20.29 -6.69
C PRO A 179 -8.57 -20.15 -5.98
N ARG A 180 -7.47 -20.05 -6.73
CA ARG A 180 -6.12 -19.87 -6.17
C ARG A 180 -5.97 -18.59 -5.35
N VAL A 181 -6.58 -17.49 -5.79
CA VAL A 181 -6.56 -16.20 -5.07
C VAL A 181 -7.40 -16.29 -3.80
N ARG A 182 -8.53 -17.01 -3.84
CA ARG A 182 -9.36 -17.25 -2.65
C ARG A 182 -8.62 -18.10 -1.63
N MET A 183 -7.93 -19.15 -2.06
CA MET A 183 -7.12 -19.98 -1.19
C MET A 183 -6.01 -19.17 -0.50
N LEU A 184 -5.31 -18.31 -1.24
CA LEU A 184 -4.32 -17.40 -0.64
C LEU A 184 -4.97 -16.44 0.36
N ALA A 185 -6.15 -15.90 0.07
CA ALA A 185 -6.88 -15.05 1.02
C ALA A 185 -7.30 -15.82 2.29
N TYR A 186 -7.67 -17.10 2.17
CA TYR A 186 -7.98 -17.94 3.32
C TYR A 186 -6.73 -18.24 4.14
N ALA A 187 -5.60 -18.54 3.50
CA ALA A 187 -4.32 -18.71 4.17
C ALA A 187 -3.89 -17.43 4.90
N GLY A 188 -4.02 -16.26 4.25
CA GLY A 188 -3.77 -14.97 4.88
C GLY A 188 -4.66 -14.70 6.09
N ALA A 189 -5.96 -15.02 6.00
CA ALA A 189 -6.87 -14.87 7.13
C ALA A 189 -6.53 -15.84 8.28
N ALA A 190 -6.23 -17.10 7.95
CA ALA A 190 -5.86 -18.12 8.93
C ALA A 190 -4.51 -17.84 9.61
N ALA A 191 -3.61 -17.09 8.96
CA ALA A 191 -2.31 -16.73 9.52
C ALA A 191 -2.42 -15.91 10.81
N PHE A 192 -3.53 -15.20 11.04
CA PHE A 192 -3.78 -14.49 12.30
C PHE A 192 -4.36 -15.36 13.42
N LEU A 193 -4.70 -16.64 13.18
CA LEU A 193 -5.27 -17.50 14.22
C LEU A 193 -4.32 -17.73 15.42
N PRO A 194 -3.02 -18.04 15.21
CA PRO A 194 -2.10 -18.19 16.35
C PRO A 194 -1.92 -16.88 17.12
N TYR A 195 -1.91 -15.75 16.40
CA TYR A 195 -1.81 -14.42 17.01
C TYR A 195 -3.05 -14.08 17.85
N ALA A 196 -4.24 -14.33 17.29
CA ALA A 196 -5.50 -14.13 17.99
C ALA A 196 -5.57 -15.03 19.24
N ALA A 197 -5.22 -16.31 19.11
CA ALA A 197 -5.17 -17.24 20.24
C ALA A 197 -4.24 -16.75 21.35
N MET A 198 -3.01 -16.35 21.01
CA MET A 198 -2.05 -15.77 21.94
C MET A 198 -2.62 -14.55 22.67
N LYS A 199 -3.13 -13.56 21.92
CA LYS A 199 -3.66 -12.32 22.50
C LYS A 199 -4.91 -12.57 23.34
N THR A 200 -5.78 -13.50 22.95
CA THR A 200 -6.93 -13.90 23.76
C THR A 200 -6.51 -14.59 25.06
N THR A 201 -5.45 -15.39 25.06
CA THR A 201 -4.93 -16.02 26.28
C THR A 201 -4.48 -14.95 27.28
N TRP A 202 -3.74 -13.94 26.84
CA TRP A 202 -3.36 -12.81 27.70
C TRP A 202 -4.57 -11.99 28.16
N ALA A 203 -5.51 -11.71 27.26
CA ALA A 203 -6.72 -10.96 27.57
C ALA A 203 -7.61 -11.64 28.64
N LEU A 204 -7.61 -12.97 28.67
CA LEU A 204 -8.31 -13.77 29.68
C LEU A 204 -7.49 -14.01 30.97
N GLY A 205 -6.34 -13.33 31.12
CA GLY A 205 -5.47 -13.45 32.29
C GLY A 205 -4.55 -14.67 32.30
N GLY A 206 -4.53 -15.46 31.22
CA GLY A 206 -3.62 -16.59 31.05
C GLY A 206 -2.17 -16.16 30.79
N THR A 207 -1.29 -17.16 30.73
CA THR A 207 0.14 -16.99 30.45
C THR A 207 0.49 -17.60 29.10
N PHE A 208 1.24 -16.86 28.28
CA PHE A 208 1.78 -17.33 27.02
C PHE A 208 3.21 -16.81 26.84
N ALA A 209 4.13 -17.65 26.35
CA ALA A 209 5.55 -17.33 26.20
C ALA A 209 6.16 -16.73 27.49
N GLY A 210 5.80 -17.32 28.63
CA GLY A 210 6.26 -16.91 29.96
C GLY A 210 5.74 -15.55 30.47
N VAL A 211 4.87 -14.87 29.72
CA VAL A 211 4.26 -13.58 30.10
C VAL A 211 2.79 -13.78 30.43
N SER A 212 2.36 -13.32 31.61
CA SER A 212 0.95 -13.29 32.01
C SER A 212 0.21 -12.10 31.40
N GLY A 213 -1.12 -12.19 31.30
CA GLY A 213 -1.97 -11.07 30.87
C GLY A 213 -1.75 -9.78 31.67
N ALA A 214 -1.59 -9.89 32.99
CA ALA A 214 -1.31 -8.74 33.86
C ALA A 214 0.05 -8.09 33.54
N GLN A 215 1.09 -8.89 33.28
CA GLN A 215 2.40 -8.40 32.87
C GLN A 215 2.36 -7.75 31.48
N ALA A 216 1.62 -8.35 30.53
CA ALA A 216 1.44 -7.78 29.20
C ALA A 216 0.73 -6.42 29.27
N LEU A 217 -0.32 -6.28 30.09
CA LEU A 217 -1.01 -5.03 30.33
C LEU A 217 -0.11 -3.97 30.99
N ALA A 218 0.67 -4.37 32.01
CA ALA A 218 1.62 -3.46 32.66
C ALA A 218 2.71 -2.98 31.69
N THR A 219 3.16 -3.84 30.76
CA THR A 219 4.08 -3.44 29.69
C THR A 219 3.43 -2.48 28.70
N MET A 220 2.17 -2.68 28.32
CA MET A 220 1.43 -1.72 27.48
C MET A 220 1.31 -0.35 28.15
N GLU A 221 1.03 -0.31 29.45
CA GLU A 221 0.94 0.92 30.24
C GLU A 221 2.30 1.62 30.33
N ARG A 222 3.38 0.88 30.62
CA ARG A 222 4.76 1.42 30.61
C ARG A 222 5.18 1.96 29.25
N ASN A 223 4.72 1.34 28.16
CA ASN A 223 5.01 1.77 26.79
C ASN A 223 4.13 2.94 26.32
N GLY A 224 3.28 3.50 27.20
CA GLY A 224 2.47 4.67 26.90
C GLY A 224 1.26 4.38 26.00
N ALA A 225 0.70 3.18 26.05
CA ALA A 225 -0.55 2.88 25.34
C ALA A 225 -1.68 3.84 25.78
N SER A 226 -2.48 4.33 24.83
CA SER A 226 -3.61 5.21 25.16
C SER A 226 -4.58 4.59 26.16
N GLY A 227 -5.25 5.45 26.93
CA GLY A 227 -6.32 5.04 27.84
C GLY A 227 -7.40 4.19 27.16
N VAL A 228 -7.74 4.46 25.90
CA VAL A 228 -8.69 3.64 25.13
C VAL A 228 -8.18 2.20 24.94
N MET A 229 -6.92 2.03 24.58
CA MET A 229 -6.32 0.71 24.39
C MET A 229 -6.21 -0.05 25.72
N LEU A 230 -5.81 0.63 26.79
CA LEU A 230 -5.78 0.05 28.14
C LEU A 230 -7.19 -0.33 28.62
N THR A 231 -8.21 0.49 28.33
CA THR A 231 -9.60 0.14 28.69
C THR A 231 -10.09 -1.07 27.91
N LEU A 232 -9.83 -1.16 26.59
CA LEU A 232 -10.22 -2.31 25.80
C LEU A 232 -9.54 -3.60 26.29
N GLU A 233 -8.22 -3.55 26.56
CA GLU A 233 -7.46 -4.70 27.06
C GLU A 233 -7.96 -5.15 28.45
N ARG A 234 -8.31 -4.20 29.34
CA ARG A 234 -8.92 -4.49 30.66
C ARG A 234 -10.28 -5.18 30.55
N TRP A 235 -11.01 -4.96 29.46
CA TRP A 235 -12.28 -5.62 29.17
C TRP A 235 -12.10 -6.93 28.38
N GLY A 236 -10.86 -7.38 28.20
CA GLY A 236 -10.52 -8.59 27.45
C GLY A 236 -10.62 -8.45 25.94
N VAL A 237 -10.71 -7.22 25.43
CA VAL A 237 -10.82 -6.93 23.99
C VAL A 237 -9.51 -6.33 23.51
N ASP A 238 -8.70 -7.14 22.84
CA ASP A 238 -7.45 -6.62 22.29
C ASP A 238 -7.67 -5.83 20.98
N ALA A 239 -7.19 -4.58 20.97
CA ALA A 239 -7.35 -3.68 19.83
C ALA A 239 -6.62 -4.18 18.56
N THR A 240 -5.53 -4.93 18.72
CA THR A 240 -4.78 -5.48 17.58
C THR A 240 -5.49 -6.68 16.95
N VAL A 241 -6.22 -7.47 17.73
CA VAL A 241 -7.12 -8.53 17.26
C VAL A 241 -8.31 -7.92 16.51
N LEU A 242 -8.87 -6.80 16.98
CA LEU A 242 -9.89 -6.07 16.22
C LEU A 242 -9.36 -5.58 14.86
N LEU A 243 -8.13 -5.07 14.83
CA LEU A 243 -7.49 -4.64 13.59
C LEU A 243 -7.20 -5.82 12.66
N ALA A 244 -6.78 -6.97 13.20
CA ALA A 244 -6.63 -8.21 12.46
C ALA A 244 -7.98 -8.68 11.87
N ALA A 245 -9.06 -8.62 12.65
CA ALA A 245 -10.41 -8.94 12.19
C ALA A 245 -10.87 -8.01 11.07
N LEU A 246 -10.57 -6.72 11.15
CA LEU A 246 -10.81 -5.76 10.07
C LEU A 246 -9.99 -6.09 8.82
N GLY A 247 -8.74 -6.51 8.98
CA GLY A 247 -7.91 -7.02 7.89
C GLY A 247 -8.50 -8.28 7.25
N VAL A 248 -8.97 -9.23 8.05
CA VAL A 248 -9.66 -10.44 7.57
C VAL A 248 -10.93 -10.05 6.78
N PHE A 249 -11.74 -9.15 7.32
CA PHE A 249 -12.91 -8.61 6.62
C PHE A 249 -12.52 -7.98 5.27
N LEU A 250 -11.47 -7.17 5.25
CA LEU A 250 -10.96 -6.50 4.05
C LEU A 250 -10.55 -7.51 2.97
N ILE A 251 -9.74 -8.51 3.31
CA ILE A 251 -9.25 -9.48 2.31
C ILE A 251 -10.41 -10.33 1.76
N PHE A 252 -11.40 -10.68 2.59
CA PHE A 252 -12.62 -11.33 2.13
C PHE A 252 -13.43 -10.46 1.18
N GLY A 253 -13.53 -9.15 1.45
CA GLY A 253 -14.17 -8.18 0.56
C GLY A 253 -13.51 -8.14 -0.81
N LEU A 254 -12.17 -8.22 -0.88
CA LEU A 254 -11.44 -8.23 -2.15
C LEU A 254 -11.68 -9.50 -2.98
N VAL A 255 -11.96 -10.63 -2.34
CA VAL A 255 -12.12 -11.91 -3.07
C VAL A 255 -13.58 -12.31 -3.32
N ARG A 256 -14.53 -11.76 -2.56
CA ARG A 256 -15.96 -12.06 -2.71
C ARG A 256 -16.69 -10.98 -3.52
N PRO A 257 -17.84 -11.31 -4.14
CA PRO A 257 -18.63 -10.33 -4.90
C PRO A 257 -19.14 -9.15 -4.08
N TRP A 258 -19.32 -9.33 -2.76
CA TRP A 258 -19.85 -8.28 -1.89
C TRP A 258 -18.90 -7.09 -1.71
N GLY A 259 -17.60 -7.24 -1.98
CA GLY A 259 -16.69 -6.08 -2.04
C GLY A 259 -16.78 -5.30 -3.35
N GLN A 260 -17.64 -5.70 -4.29
CA GLN A 260 -17.92 -4.97 -5.55
C GLN A 260 -19.35 -4.45 -5.59
N VAL A 261 -20.28 -5.09 -4.88
CA VAL A 261 -21.68 -4.68 -4.73
C VAL A 261 -22.08 -4.84 -3.27
N PHE A 262 -22.67 -3.80 -2.68
CA PHE A 262 -23.12 -3.83 -1.31
C PHE A 262 -24.18 -4.95 -1.11
N PRO A 263 -23.96 -5.83 -0.12
CA PRO A 263 -24.81 -7.00 0.12
C PRO A 263 -26.19 -6.62 0.68
N ARG A 264 -27.09 -7.61 0.77
CA ARG A 264 -28.47 -7.37 1.26
C ARG A 264 -28.53 -6.95 2.73
N TRP A 265 -27.52 -7.30 3.53
CA TRP A 265 -27.42 -6.95 4.95
C TRP A 265 -26.99 -5.49 5.21
N THR A 266 -26.60 -4.73 4.18
CA THR A 266 -26.39 -3.27 4.27
C THR A 266 -27.61 -2.54 3.69
N PRO A 267 -28.66 -2.23 4.49
CA PRO A 267 -29.98 -1.87 3.95
C PRO A 267 -29.94 -0.58 3.13
N ALA A 268 -29.22 0.45 3.61
CA ALA A 268 -29.11 1.76 2.96
C ALA A 268 -28.34 1.75 1.62
N LEU A 269 -27.50 0.73 1.39
CA LEU A 269 -26.61 0.67 0.21
C LEU A 269 -26.87 -0.54 -0.67
N ARG A 270 -27.86 -1.38 -0.33
CA ARG A 270 -28.16 -2.64 -0.99
C ARG A 270 -28.16 -2.53 -2.52
N GLY A 271 -27.40 -3.40 -3.18
CA GLY A 271 -27.35 -3.45 -4.65
C GLY A 271 -26.55 -2.33 -5.32
N ARG A 272 -26.10 -1.31 -4.57
CA ARG A 272 -25.19 -0.28 -5.10
C ARG A 272 -23.79 -0.84 -5.30
N ARG A 273 -23.09 -0.33 -6.31
CA ARG A 273 -21.69 -0.68 -6.56
C ARG A 273 -20.79 -0.06 -5.50
N VAL A 274 -19.89 -0.86 -4.95
CA VAL A 274 -18.84 -0.38 -4.03
C VAL A 274 -17.85 0.47 -4.84
N PRO A 275 -17.49 1.69 -4.40
CA PRO A 275 -16.44 2.47 -5.02
C PRO A 275 -15.12 1.68 -5.02
N ARG A 276 -14.49 1.50 -6.19
CA ARG A 276 -13.31 0.61 -6.35
C ARG A 276 -12.18 0.88 -5.35
N TRP A 277 -11.99 2.15 -4.98
CA TRP A 277 -10.89 2.58 -4.14
C TRP A 277 -11.17 2.38 -2.65
N LEU A 278 -12.43 2.18 -2.27
CA LEU A 278 -12.84 2.00 -0.88
C LEU A 278 -12.18 0.76 -0.24
N PRO A 279 -12.25 -0.45 -0.83
CA PRO A 279 -11.48 -1.59 -0.33
C PRO A 279 -10.05 -1.60 -0.87
N LEU A 280 -9.78 -1.03 -2.04
CA LEU A 280 -8.47 -1.16 -2.67
C LEU A 280 -7.40 -0.27 -2.03
N ALA A 281 -7.73 0.94 -1.59
CA ALA A 281 -6.78 1.84 -0.93
C ALA A 281 -6.20 1.24 0.36
N PRO A 282 -7.02 0.83 1.36
CA PRO A 282 -6.50 0.19 2.56
C PRO A 282 -5.78 -1.13 2.24
N ALA A 283 -6.23 -1.89 1.24
CA ALA A 283 -5.57 -3.12 0.83
C ALA A 283 -4.16 -2.88 0.26
N LEU A 284 -3.98 -1.84 -0.56
CA LEU A 284 -2.68 -1.49 -1.11
C LEU A 284 -1.74 -0.93 -0.04
N ILE A 285 -2.25 -0.09 0.87
CA ILE A 285 -1.48 0.45 2.01
C ILE A 285 -1.03 -0.70 2.93
N GLY A 286 -1.97 -1.58 3.30
CA GLY A 286 -1.70 -2.76 4.11
C GLY A 286 -0.70 -3.70 3.44
N ALA A 287 -0.88 -4.02 2.16
CA ALA A 287 0.05 -4.89 1.42
C ALA A 287 1.46 -4.27 1.29
N ALA A 288 1.54 -2.97 1.02
CA ALA A 288 2.80 -2.25 0.87
C ALA A 288 3.58 -2.16 2.19
N THR A 289 2.92 -2.31 3.34
CA THR A 289 3.57 -2.25 4.65
C THR A 289 3.79 -3.65 5.25
N LEU A 290 2.73 -4.46 5.33
CA LEU A 290 2.76 -5.75 6.02
C LEU A 290 3.61 -6.79 5.29
N ALA A 291 3.62 -6.79 3.95
CA ALA A 291 4.43 -7.74 3.19
C ALA A 291 5.94 -7.55 3.42
N PRO A 292 6.53 -6.35 3.24
CA PRO A 292 7.95 -6.14 3.54
C PRO A 292 8.24 -6.28 5.04
N TYR A 293 7.36 -5.81 5.93
CA TYR A 293 7.55 -5.93 7.37
C TYR A 293 7.59 -7.39 7.82
N GLY A 294 6.63 -8.19 7.37
CA GLY A 294 6.62 -9.61 7.62
C GLY A 294 7.79 -10.34 6.97
N ALA A 295 8.20 -10.00 5.75
CA ALA A 295 9.34 -10.65 5.08
C ALA A 295 10.66 -10.41 5.82
N VAL A 296 10.94 -9.17 6.22
CA VAL A 296 12.11 -8.84 7.05
C VAL A 296 12.03 -9.57 8.40
N GLY A 297 10.85 -9.59 9.01
CA GLY A 297 10.62 -10.31 10.25
C GLY A 297 10.82 -11.82 10.14
N LEU A 298 10.41 -12.43 9.03
CA LEU A 298 10.61 -13.85 8.76
C LEU A 298 12.10 -14.19 8.63
N VAL A 299 12.87 -13.35 7.93
CA VAL A 299 14.32 -13.50 7.83
C VAL A 299 14.98 -13.35 9.19
N TYR A 300 14.58 -12.34 9.97
CA TYR A 300 15.07 -12.15 11.34
C TYR A 300 14.78 -13.37 12.22
N ALA A 301 13.55 -13.88 12.19
CA ALA A 301 13.15 -15.05 12.96
C ALA A 301 13.87 -16.33 12.50
N ALA A 302 14.08 -16.51 11.20
CA ALA A 302 14.82 -17.64 10.66
C ALA A 302 16.30 -17.62 11.08
N LEU A 303 16.96 -16.46 10.99
CA LEU A 303 18.35 -16.28 11.45
C LEU A 303 18.48 -16.47 12.97
N GLY A 304 17.48 -16.02 13.74
CA GLY A 304 17.42 -16.24 15.18
C GLY A 304 17.26 -17.72 15.53
N THR A 305 16.38 -18.43 14.80
CA THR A 305 16.15 -19.88 14.97
C THR A 305 17.39 -20.69 14.62
N SER A 306 18.16 -20.25 13.63
CA SER A 306 19.41 -20.92 13.24
C SER A 306 20.60 -20.59 14.14
N GLY A 307 20.43 -19.70 15.14
CA GLY A 307 21.52 -19.20 15.97
C GLY A 307 22.53 -18.30 15.24
N ALA A 308 22.21 -17.82 14.03
CA ALA A 308 23.11 -16.97 13.24
C ALA A 308 23.14 -15.53 13.76
N ILE A 309 22.09 -15.10 14.46
CA ILE A 309 22.01 -13.82 15.16
C ILE A 309 21.45 -14.02 16.56
N THR A 310 21.84 -13.14 17.49
CA THR A 310 21.26 -13.11 18.83
C THR A 310 19.92 -12.36 18.80
N VAL A 311 18.88 -13.01 19.29
CA VAL A 311 17.55 -12.40 19.46
C VAL A 311 17.52 -11.72 20.83
N SER A 312 17.17 -10.45 20.87
CA SER A 312 16.97 -9.75 22.14
C SER A 312 15.70 -10.28 22.80
N ARG A 313 15.78 -10.67 24.08
CA ARG A 313 14.61 -11.13 24.84
C ARG A 313 13.55 -10.03 25.02
N GLY A 314 13.95 -8.75 25.00
CA GLY A 314 13.06 -7.63 25.30
C GLY A 314 12.36 -7.80 26.65
N ASP A 315 11.02 -7.70 26.65
CA ASP A 315 10.17 -7.89 27.84
C ASP A 315 9.84 -9.36 28.14
N PHE A 316 10.31 -10.31 27.32
CA PHE A 316 10.06 -11.74 27.53
C PHE A 316 11.09 -12.37 28.48
N PRO A 317 10.73 -13.44 29.21
CA PRO A 317 11.65 -14.11 30.12
C PRO A 317 12.90 -14.65 29.43
N THR A 318 12.73 -15.26 28.25
CA THR A 318 13.81 -15.85 27.46
C THR A 318 13.84 -15.33 26.00
N PRO A 319 14.99 -15.40 25.31
CA PRO A 319 15.07 -15.13 23.87
C PRO A 319 14.20 -16.07 23.03
N GLU A 320 13.98 -17.31 23.48
CA GLU A 320 13.15 -18.30 22.79
C GLU A 320 11.66 -17.91 22.83
N ASP A 321 11.19 -17.40 23.97
CA ASP A 321 9.83 -16.85 24.11
C ASP A 321 9.62 -15.65 23.17
N ALA A 322 10.60 -14.73 23.12
CA ALA A 322 10.57 -13.59 22.20
C ALA A 322 10.55 -14.04 20.73
N LEU A 323 11.33 -15.06 20.40
CA LEU A 323 11.38 -15.62 19.05
C LEU A 323 10.06 -16.30 18.66
N LEU A 324 9.42 -17.03 19.58
CA LEU A 324 8.11 -17.64 19.37
C LEU A 324 7.04 -16.58 19.04
N VAL A 325 6.97 -15.52 19.85
CA VAL A 325 6.02 -14.41 19.62
C VAL A 325 6.35 -13.67 18.32
N THR A 326 7.63 -13.53 17.99
CA THR A 326 8.09 -12.95 16.72
C THR A 326 7.61 -13.76 15.52
N TRP A 327 7.73 -15.09 15.55
CA TRP A 327 7.20 -15.97 14.51
C TRP A 327 5.70 -15.84 14.34
N ILE A 328 4.96 -15.82 15.45
CA ILE A 328 3.50 -15.69 15.44
C ILE A 328 3.06 -14.34 14.83
N GLY A 329 3.67 -13.23 15.25
CA GLY A 329 3.30 -11.90 14.76
C GLY A 329 3.81 -11.61 13.33
N LEU A 330 5.12 -11.69 13.12
CA LEU A 330 5.74 -11.31 11.85
C LEU A 330 5.47 -12.33 10.74
N GLY A 331 5.37 -13.62 11.10
CA GLY A 331 4.93 -14.66 10.18
C GLY A 331 3.51 -14.41 9.69
N ALA A 332 2.59 -14.03 10.58
CA ALA A 332 1.23 -13.66 10.21
C ALA A 332 1.20 -12.48 9.23
N PHE A 333 1.98 -11.42 9.51
CA PHE A 333 2.09 -10.27 8.61
C PHE A 333 2.69 -10.62 7.24
N ALA A 334 3.66 -11.54 7.19
CA ALA A 334 4.27 -11.97 5.92
C ALA A 334 3.23 -12.66 5.03
N VAL A 335 2.55 -13.67 5.57
CA VAL A 335 1.55 -14.46 4.84
C VAL A 335 0.37 -13.58 4.44
N TYR A 336 -0.16 -12.80 5.39
CA TYR A 336 -1.29 -11.91 5.14
C TYR A 336 -0.93 -10.79 4.15
N GLY A 337 0.24 -10.16 4.27
CA GLY A 337 0.70 -9.10 3.38
C GLY A 337 0.82 -9.57 1.92
N ILE A 338 1.39 -10.75 1.70
CA ILE A 338 1.48 -11.38 0.36
C ILE A 338 0.09 -11.71 -0.17
N ALA A 339 -0.76 -12.34 0.66
CA ALA A 339 -2.13 -12.67 0.28
C ALA A 339 -2.93 -11.42 -0.10
N LEU A 340 -2.78 -10.33 0.66
CA LEU A 340 -3.42 -9.04 0.42
C LEU A 340 -2.93 -8.40 -0.87
N ALA A 341 -1.62 -8.46 -1.17
CA ALA A 341 -1.07 -7.98 -2.43
C ALA A 341 -1.66 -8.71 -3.65
N VAL A 342 -1.76 -10.04 -3.57
CA VAL A 342 -2.34 -10.87 -4.64
C VAL A 342 -3.84 -10.60 -4.78
N ALA A 343 -4.57 -10.53 -3.67
CA ALA A 343 -6.00 -10.22 -3.66
C ALA A 343 -6.28 -8.82 -4.22
N ALA A 344 -5.52 -7.81 -3.81
CA ALA A 344 -5.62 -6.44 -4.32
C ALA A 344 -5.34 -6.37 -5.81
N ARG A 345 -4.30 -7.07 -6.30
CA ARG A 345 -4.00 -7.15 -7.74
C ARG A 345 -5.13 -7.81 -8.51
N SER A 346 -5.69 -8.89 -7.98
CA SER A 346 -6.82 -9.58 -8.59
C SER A 346 -8.06 -8.68 -8.63
N TYR A 347 -8.40 -8.04 -7.51
CA TYR A 347 -9.51 -7.10 -7.41
C TYR A 347 -9.36 -5.91 -8.37
N LEU A 348 -8.15 -5.33 -8.46
CA LEU A 348 -7.85 -4.24 -9.40
C LEU A 348 -8.07 -4.66 -10.85
N ARG A 349 -7.71 -5.90 -11.23
CA ARG A 349 -7.95 -6.42 -12.56
C ARG A 349 -9.45 -6.63 -12.83
N ARG A 350 -10.18 -7.26 -11.89
CA ARG A 350 -11.62 -7.54 -12.04
C ARG A 350 -12.49 -6.27 -12.06
N THR A 351 -12.06 -5.21 -11.37
CA THR A 351 -12.79 -3.92 -11.29
C THR A 351 -12.32 -2.88 -12.30
N ARG A 352 -11.34 -3.20 -13.15
CA ARG A 352 -10.83 -2.27 -14.16
C ARG A 352 -11.96 -1.97 -15.18
N PRO A 353 -12.25 -0.69 -15.46
CA PRO A 353 -13.18 -0.34 -16.53
C PRO A 353 -12.68 -0.89 -17.86
N ILE A 354 -13.60 -1.47 -18.62
CA ILE A 354 -13.35 -1.93 -19.99
C ILE A 354 -13.98 -0.92 -20.96
N CYS A 355 -13.40 -0.85 -22.15
CA CYS A 355 -13.94 -0.07 -23.26
C CYS A 355 -14.54 -1.04 -24.26
N ALA A 356 -15.86 -1.02 -24.41
CA ALA A 356 -16.59 -1.90 -25.31
C ALA A 356 -17.11 -1.12 -26.54
N PRO A 357 -17.32 -1.77 -27.70
CA PRO A 357 -17.97 -1.14 -28.85
C PRO A 357 -19.37 -0.62 -28.48
N PRO A 358 -19.83 0.51 -29.07
CA PRO A 358 -21.21 0.98 -28.92
C PRO A 358 -22.14 -0.09 -29.50
N GLY A 359 -22.86 -0.83 -28.64
CA GLY A 359 -23.73 -1.95 -29.05
C GLY A 359 -23.55 -3.21 -28.18
N ALA A 360 -22.32 -3.53 -27.76
CA ALA A 360 -22.06 -4.67 -26.87
C ALA A 360 -22.64 -4.46 -25.45
N ALA A 361 -22.82 -3.20 -25.03
CA ALA A 361 -23.46 -2.87 -23.76
C ALA A 361 -24.99 -3.07 -23.78
N ALA A 362 -25.63 -3.04 -24.96
CA ALA A 362 -27.08 -3.20 -25.12
C ALA A 362 -27.50 -4.68 -25.14
N ALA A 363 -26.67 -5.55 -25.73
CA ALA A 363 -26.92 -7.00 -25.77
C ALA A 363 -26.93 -7.68 -24.39
N GLY A 364 -26.31 -7.07 -23.37
CA GLY A 364 -26.36 -7.57 -21.98
C GLY A 364 -27.62 -7.16 -21.20
N VAL A 365 -28.41 -6.22 -21.73
CA VAL A 365 -29.65 -5.73 -21.09
C VAL A 365 -30.89 -6.38 -21.70
N SER A 366 -30.87 -6.80 -22.97
CA SER A 366 -32.04 -7.42 -23.63
C SER A 366 -32.17 -8.93 -23.42
N ASN A 367 -31.30 -9.56 -22.62
CA ASN A 367 -31.31 -11.01 -22.36
C ASN A 367 -31.57 -11.33 -20.88
N ARG A 368 -32.29 -10.47 -20.16
CA ARG A 368 -32.79 -10.72 -18.80
C ARG A 368 -34.29 -10.58 -18.74
#